data_AF-A0AAV6C558-F1
#
_entry.id   AF-A0AAV6C558-F1
#
_cell.length_a   1.000
_cell.length_b   1.000
_cell.length_c   1.000
_cell.angle_alpha   90.00
_cell.angle_beta   90.00
_cell.angle_gamma   90.00
#
_symmetry.space_group_name_H-M   'P 1'
#
loop_
_entity.id
_entity.type
_entity.pdbx_description
1 polymer ?
#
loop_
_entity_poly.entity_id
_entity_poly.type
_entity_poly.pdbx_seq_one_letter_code
_entity_poly.pdbx_strand_id
1 'polypeptide(L)'
;MIRRHTLVLFAALLVVASGISFAQNPSPAAAPPQAKDTILKVADINGQLFPTTVFFSGRTATSQMDNVGGVRYADGHLVLAALVDSSGYASQIRMKYQGYLITEVEIFISGQTLKPGAYGFGFLDNNKFVAMDLGANDVLQATSTRDADIRHPMPLQIVAGAEAGDYRLYHGRDYIEFHRQGH
;
A
#
# COMPACT_ATOMS: atom_id res chain seq x y z
N MET A 1 17.88 92.37 -6.27
CA MET A 1 18.61 92.41 -7.55
C MET A 1 17.94 91.41 -8.50
N ILE A 2 17.24 91.94 -9.53
CA ILE A 2 16.89 91.32 -10.84
C ILE A 2 16.11 89.98 -10.83
N ARG A 3 14.77 89.94 -11.00
CA ARG A 3 13.92 90.05 -12.24
C ARG A 3 13.64 88.68 -12.90
N ARG A 4 12.38 88.24 -12.91
CA ARG A 4 11.56 88.02 -14.13
C ARG A 4 10.23 87.32 -13.82
N HIS A 5 9.14 88.06 -14.06
CA HIS A 5 7.79 87.55 -14.28
C HIS A 5 7.74 86.72 -15.56
N THR A 6 6.88 85.70 -15.65
CA THR A 6 5.88 85.55 -16.73
C THR A 6 4.80 84.56 -16.28
N LEU A 7 3.57 85.06 -16.29
CA LEU A 7 2.30 84.37 -16.10
C LEU A 7 1.88 83.79 -17.47
N VAL A 8 1.49 82.51 -17.55
CA VAL A 8 0.63 82.01 -18.64
C VAL A 8 -0.32 80.94 -18.08
N LEU A 9 -1.62 81.27 -18.08
CA LEU A 9 -2.75 80.35 -17.93
C LEU A 9 -2.69 79.25 -19.02
N PHE A 10 -3.22 78.05 -18.76
CA PHE A 10 -4.37 77.52 -19.54
C PHE A 10 -4.80 76.11 -19.09
N ALA A 11 -6.12 75.95 -19.11
CA ALA A 11 -6.90 74.75 -19.40
C ALA A 11 -6.94 73.57 -18.40
N ALA A 12 -8.16 73.38 -17.92
CA ALA A 12 -8.72 72.17 -17.34
C ALA A 12 -8.53 70.92 -18.20
N LEU A 13 -8.34 69.78 -17.54
CA LEU A 13 -8.87 68.51 -18.03
C LEU A 13 -9.26 67.64 -16.83
N LEU A 14 -10.55 67.60 -16.56
CA LEU A 14 -11.18 66.68 -15.61
C LEU A 14 -11.24 65.30 -16.28
N VAL A 15 -10.30 64.42 -15.96
CA VAL A 15 -10.33 63.03 -16.42
C VAL A 15 -11.05 62.20 -15.37
N VAL A 16 -12.28 61.82 -15.70
CA VAL A 16 -13.02 60.73 -15.05
C VAL A 16 -12.37 59.43 -15.50
N ALA A 17 -11.68 58.73 -14.58
CA ALA A 17 -11.21 57.37 -14.80
C ALA A 17 -12.12 56.39 -14.05
N SER A 18 -13.07 55.85 -14.79
CA SER A 18 -13.88 54.68 -14.42
C SER A 18 -13.00 53.44 -14.28
N GLY A 19 -13.39 52.55 -13.37
CA GLY A 19 -12.52 51.53 -12.77
C GLY A 19 -12.07 50.36 -13.65
N ILE A 20 -11.05 49.69 -13.14
CA ILE A 20 -10.76 48.28 -13.40
C ILE A 20 -10.32 47.68 -12.05
N SER A 21 -11.26 47.07 -11.34
CA SER A 21 -10.92 46.18 -10.22
C SER A 21 -10.31 44.92 -10.83
N PHE A 22 -8.99 44.76 -10.73
CA PHE A 22 -8.34 43.48 -11.00
C PHE A 22 -8.75 42.50 -9.89
N ALA A 23 -9.66 41.59 -10.19
CA ALA A 23 -9.89 40.41 -9.38
C ALA A 23 -8.59 39.58 -9.41
N GLN A 24 -7.83 39.60 -8.32
CA GLN A 24 -6.74 38.66 -8.10
C GLN A 24 -7.37 37.28 -7.89
N ASN A 25 -7.44 36.47 -8.96
CA ASN A 25 -7.75 35.05 -8.81
C ASN A 25 -6.69 34.44 -7.90
N PRO A 26 -7.05 33.83 -6.76
CA PRO A 26 -6.09 33.11 -5.94
C PRO A 26 -5.45 32.02 -6.80
N SER A 27 -4.13 32.00 -6.87
CA SER A 27 -3.39 30.91 -7.51
C SER A 27 -3.82 29.60 -6.86
N PRO A 28 -4.12 28.54 -7.62
CA PRO A 28 -4.40 27.24 -7.03
C PRO A 28 -3.17 26.84 -6.20
N ALA A 29 -3.38 26.68 -4.89
CA ALA A 29 -2.38 26.09 -4.02
C ALA A 29 -1.98 24.75 -4.65
N ALA A 30 -0.69 24.54 -4.86
CA ALA A 30 -0.17 23.25 -5.31
C ALA A 30 -0.74 22.18 -4.38
N ALA A 31 -1.44 21.21 -4.95
CA ALA A 31 -1.94 20.07 -4.18
C ALA A 31 -0.75 19.46 -3.40
N PRO A 32 -0.91 19.10 -2.12
CA PRO A 32 0.13 18.40 -1.39
C PRO A 32 0.57 17.18 -2.22
N PRO A 33 1.87 16.82 -2.22
CA PRO A 33 2.37 15.67 -2.95
C PRO A 33 1.47 14.47 -2.66
N GLN A 34 0.88 13.89 -3.69
CA GLN A 34 0.12 12.65 -3.54
C GLN A 34 1.08 11.63 -2.92
N ALA A 35 0.76 11.20 -1.70
CA ALA A 35 1.48 10.13 -1.04
C ALA A 35 1.49 8.91 -1.98
N LYS A 36 2.64 8.26 -2.09
CA LYS A 36 2.81 7.07 -2.92
C LYS A 36 2.85 5.85 -2.01
N ASP A 37 2.33 4.75 -2.52
CA ASP A 37 2.47 3.48 -1.85
C ASP A 37 3.95 3.12 -1.66
N THR A 38 4.25 2.53 -0.51
CA THR A 38 5.61 2.15 -0.10
C THR A 38 5.63 0.68 0.24
N ILE A 39 6.50 -0.08 -0.43
CA ILE A 39 6.77 -1.47 -0.08
C ILE A 39 7.65 -1.51 1.17
N LEU A 40 7.19 -2.23 2.18
CA LEU A 40 7.86 -2.42 3.45
C LEU A 40 8.67 -3.72 3.41
N LYS A 41 9.97 -3.61 3.69
CA LYS A 41 10.87 -4.74 3.83
C LYS A 41 11.01 -5.12 5.31
N VAL A 42 11.71 -6.23 5.58
CA VAL A 42 12.00 -6.72 6.93
C VAL A 42 12.48 -5.60 7.87
N ALA A 43 13.40 -4.73 7.40
CA ALA A 43 13.95 -3.64 8.21
C ALA A 43 12.93 -2.55 8.60
N ASP A 44 11.82 -2.44 7.85
CA ASP A 44 10.78 -1.43 8.05
C ASP A 44 9.66 -1.93 8.99
N ILE A 45 9.63 -3.24 9.29
CA ILE A 45 8.56 -3.90 10.04
C ILE A 45 9.12 -4.40 11.37
N ASN A 46 8.55 -3.89 12.46
CA ASN A 46 8.89 -4.29 13.82
C ASN A 46 7.68 -4.92 14.54
N GLY A 47 7.86 -5.33 15.79
CA GLY A 47 6.81 -5.94 16.60
C GLY A 47 5.61 -5.04 16.92
N GLN A 48 5.70 -3.73 16.69
CA GLN A 48 4.55 -2.81 16.83
C GLN A 48 3.67 -2.81 15.57
N LEU A 49 4.29 -3.06 14.41
CA LEU A 49 3.59 -3.06 13.12
C LEU A 49 3.03 -4.45 12.79
N PHE A 50 3.79 -5.51 13.06
CA PHE A 50 3.37 -6.89 12.88
C PHE A 50 3.51 -7.68 14.19
N PRO A 51 2.47 -8.41 14.65
CA PRO A 51 2.55 -9.16 15.89
C PRO A 51 3.61 -10.28 15.84
N THR A 52 4.44 -10.39 16.88
CA THR A 52 5.41 -11.51 17.00
C THR A 52 4.74 -12.85 17.28
N THR A 53 3.50 -12.81 17.78
CA THR A 53 2.67 -13.97 18.06
C THR A 53 1.28 -13.72 17.50
N VAL A 54 0.79 -14.65 16.70
CA VAL A 54 -0.51 -14.55 16.02
C VAL A 54 -1.44 -15.67 16.45
N PHE A 55 -2.74 -15.41 16.48
CA PHE A 55 -3.76 -16.43 16.74
C PHE A 55 -4.27 -17.03 15.43
N PHE A 56 -4.34 -18.34 15.36
CA PHE A 56 -4.91 -19.07 14.24
C PHE A 56 -5.45 -20.44 14.69
N SER A 57 -6.66 -20.79 14.27
CA SER A 57 -7.30 -22.09 14.52
C SER A 57 -7.24 -22.56 15.99
N GLY A 58 -7.59 -21.69 16.93
CA GLY A 58 -7.71 -22.04 18.36
C GLY A 58 -6.39 -22.03 19.14
N ARG A 59 -5.30 -21.54 18.57
CA ARG A 59 -3.99 -21.47 19.23
C ARG A 59 -3.13 -20.33 18.69
N THR A 60 -2.01 -20.10 19.37
CA THR A 60 -1.01 -19.13 18.94
C THR A 60 0.12 -19.78 18.16
N ALA A 61 0.70 -19.02 17.23
CA ALA A 61 1.91 -19.36 16.49
C ALA A 61 2.88 -18.17 16.54
N THR A 62 4.18 -18.46 16.50
CA THR A 62 5.21 -17.43 16.44
C THR A 62 5.39 -16.97 15.00
N SER A 63 5.37 -15.66 14.77
CA SER A 63 5.67 -15.07 13.47
C SER A 63 7.18 -14.95 13.28
N GLN A 64 7.65 -15.30 12.09
CA GLN A 64 9.05 -15.24 11.72
C GLN A 64 9.37 -13.82 11.24
N MET A 65 9.83 -12.96 12.15
CA MET A 65 10.08 -11.53 11.85
C MET A 65 11.19 -11.31 10.81
N ASP A 66 12.04 -12.29 10.56
CA ASP A 66 13.03 -12.26 9.46
C ASP A 66 12.40 -12.53 8.09
N ASN A 67 11.18 -13.07 8.06
CA ASN A 67 10.42 -13.44 6.87
C ASN A 67 9.09 -12.69 6.84
N VAL A 68 9.19 -11.35 6.86
CA VAL A 68 8.06 -10.41 6.88
C VAL A 68 8.17 -9.40 5.74
N GLY A 69 7.03 -8.94 5.23
CA GLY A 69 6.96 -7.90 4.21
C GLY A 69 5.59 -7.22 4.21
N GLY A 70 5.47 -6.12 3.48
CA GLY A 70 4.20 -5.42 3.41
C GLY A 70 4.13 -4.32 2.37
N VAL A 71 2.97 -3.69 2.32
CA VAL A 71 2.68 -2.47 1.57
C VAL A 71 2.05 -1.49 2.54
N ARG A 72 2.54 -0.26 2.55
CA ARG A 72 1.89 0.90 3.13
C ARG A 72 1.32 1.73 2.00
N TYR A 73 0.00 1.82 1.94
CA TYR A 73 -0.68 2.64 0.94
C TYR A 73 -0.49 4.13 1.23
N ALA A 74 -0.75 4.95 0.21
CA ALA A 74 -0.72 6.41 0.28
C ALA A 74 -1.52 7.02 1.44
N ASP A 75 -2.66 6.41 1.79
CA ASP A 75 -3.52 6.83 2.89
C ASP A 75 -3.13 6.25 4.26
N GLY A 76 -1.99 5.54 4.32
CA GLY A 76 -1.42 4.98 5.54
C GLY A 76 -1.88 3.57 5.86
N HIS A 77 -2.86 3.02 5.14
CA HIS A 77 -3.33 1.66 5.35
C HIS A 77 -2.27 0.61 5.01
N LEU A 78 -2.37 -0.55 5.64
CA LEU A 78 -1.36 -1.60 5.56
C LEU A 78 -1.90 -2.92 5.00
N VAL A 79 -1.06 -3.59 4.23
CA VAL A 79 -1.10 -5.03 3.99
C VAL A 79 0.23 -5.59 4.44
N LEU A 80 0.21 -6.56 5.35
CA LEU A 80 1.41 -7.16 5.93
C LEU A 80 1.33 -8.67 5.87
N ALA A 81 2.43 -9.34 5.56
CA ALA A 81 2.51 -10.78 5.54
C ALA A 81 3.80 -11.25 6.23
N ALA A 82 3.71 -12.34 7.00
CA ALA A 82 4.86 -13.00 7.60
C ALA A 82 4.75 -14.52 7.50
N LEU A 83 5.88 -15.23 7.49
CA LEU A 83 5.87 -16.67 7.76
C LEU A 83 5.60 -16.94 9.23
N VAL A 84 5.09 -18.13 9.52
CA VAL A 84 4.78 -18.56 10.90
C VAL A 84 5.38 -19.92 11.19
N ASP A 85 5.70 -20.16 12.45
CA ASP A 85 5.98 -21.51 12.92
C ASP A 85 4.67 -22.30 13.10
N SER A 86 4.34 -23.11 12.10
CA SER A 86 3.16 -23.99 12.11
C SER A 86 3.48 -25.43 12.52
N SER A 87 4.68 -25.70 13.06
CA SER A 87 5.11 -27.06 13.48
C SER A 87 4.16 -27.71 14.47
N GLY A 88 3.53 -26.91 15.36
CA GLY A 88 2.57 -27.37 16.35
C GLY A 88 1.18 -27.75 15.79
N TYR A 89 0.89 -27.51 14.52
CA TYR A 89 -0.41 -27.81 13.91
C TYR A 89 -0.47 -29.21 13.31
N ALA A 90 -1.68 -29.76 13.22
CA ALA A 90 -1.95 -31.00 12.50
C ALA A 90 -1.53 -30.87 11.03
N SER A 91 -1.08 -31.98 10.41
CA SER A 91 -0.47 -31.96 9.07
C SER A 91 -1.34 -31.29 8.01
N GLN A 92 -2.66 -31.52 8.06
CA GLN A 92 -3.60 -30.94 7.10
C GLN A 92 -3.67 -29.41 7.19
N ILE A 93 -3.65 -28.85 8.40
CA ILE A 93 -3.62 -27.40 8.62
C ILE A 93 -2.23 -26.85 8.30
N ARG A 94 -1.18 -27.50 8.78
CA ARG A 94 0.21 -27.09 8.58
C ARG A 94 0.58 -26.95 7.10
N MET A 95 0.05 -27.81 6.23
CA MET A 95 0.26 -27.70 4.78
C MET A 95 -0.27 -26.38 4.21
N LYS A 96 -1.44 -25.94 4.67
CA LYS A 96 -2.10 -24.70 4.22
C LYS A 96 -1.64 -23.47 4.98
N TYR A 97 -1.23 -23.62 6.25
CA TYR A 97 -0.86 -22.53 7.14
C TYR A 97 0.65 -22.37 7.19
N GLN A 98 1.18 -21.64 6.21
CA GLN A 98 2.61 -21.36 6.05
C GLN A 98 2.94 -19.92 6.46
N GLY A 99 2.00 -19.00 6.28
CA GLY A 99 2.13 -17.61 6.67
C GLY A 99 0.84 -17.01 7.22
N TYR A 100 0.97 -15.77 7.69
CA TYR A 100 -0.10 -14.97 8.24
C TYR A 100 -0.16 -13.64 7.50
N LEU A 101 -1.36 -13.26 7.06
CA LEU A 101 -1.65 -12.06 6.27
C LEU A 101 -2.60 -11.17 7.07
N ILE A 102 -2.25 -9.89 7.18
CA ILE A 102 -3.09 -8.84 7.74
C ILE A 102 -3.35 -7.84 6.63
N THR A 103 -4.60 -7.48 6.40
CA THR A 103 -4.98 -6.41 5.48
C THR A 103 -5.96 -5.45 6.15
N GLU A 104 -5.68 -4.16 6.06
CA GLU A 104 -6.58 -3.11 6.56
C GLU A 104 -7.58 -2.62 5.50
N VAL A 105 -7.41 -3.05 4.26
CA VAL A 105 -8.25 -2.67 3.11
C VAL A 105 -8.78 -3.91 2.39
N GLU A 106 -9.79 -3.72 1.55
CA GLU A 106 -10.18 -4.75 0.60
C GLU A 106 -9.06 -4.90 -0.44
N ILE A 107 -8.54 -6.12 -0.60
CA ILE A 107 -7.59 -6.46 -1.65
C ILE A 107 -8.22 -7.45 -2.61
N PHE A 108 -7.79 -7.41 -3.86
CA PHE A 108 -8.25 -8.28 -4.91
C PHE A 108 -7.14 -9.25 -5.30
N ILE A 109 -7.46 -10.54 -5.38
CA ILE A 109 -6.54 -11.61 -5.71
C ILE A 109 -7.23 -12.51 -6.73
N SER A 110 -6.71 -12.58 -7.95
CA SER A 110 -7.18 -13.51 -9.00
C SER A 110 -8.71 -13.55 -9.19
N GLY A 111 -9.37 -12.40 -9.25
CA GLY A 111 -10.83 -12.36 -9.44
C GLY A 111 -11.64 -12.36 -8.15
N GLN A 112 -11.01 -12.47 -6.98
CA GLN A 112 -11.68 -12.62 -5.69
C GLN A 112 -11.28 -11.50 -4.73
N THR A 113 -12.26 -10.97 -3.99
CA THR A 113 -12.04 -9.97 -2.95
C THR A 113 -11.72 -10.64 -1.62
N LEU A 114 -10.64 -10.21 -0.98
CA LEU A 114 -10.36 -10.46 0.42
C LEU A 114 -10.62 -9.19 1.22
N LYS A 115 -11.50 -9.30 2.22
CA LYS A 115 -11.90 -8.18 3.09
C LYS A 115 -10.78 -7.79 4.07
N PRO A 116 -10.85 -6.61 4.70
CA PRO A 116 -10.00 -6.27 5.83
C PRO A 116 -10.09 -7.35 6.93
N GLY A 117 -8.95 -7.75 7.47
CA GLY A 117 -8.87 -8.80 8.48
C GLY A 117 -7.51 -9.45 8.59
N ALA A 118 -7.48 -10.54 9.36
CA ALA A 118 -6.32 -11.37 9.56
C ALA A 118 -6.60 -12.80 9.08
N TYR A 119 -5.64 -13.38 8.37
CA TYR A 119 -5.80 -14.61 7.61
C TYR A 119 -4.56 -15.49 7.74
N GLY A 120 -4.76 -16.80 7.79
CA GLY A 120 -3.68 -17.73 7.46
C GLY A 120 -3.56 -17.87 5.95
N PHE A 121 -2.37 -18.12 5.42
CA PHE A 121 -2.21 -18.42 4.00
C PHE A 121 -1.12 -19.46 3.75
N GLY A 122 -1.14 -20.02 2.54
CA GLY A 122 -0.07 -20.91 2.08
C GLY A 122 -0.04 -21.10 0.57
N PHE A 123 1.13 -21.48 0.10
CA PHE A 123 1.39 -21.94 -1.26
C PHE A 123 1.46 -23.46 -1.25
N LEU A 124 0.49 -24.09 -1.89
CA LEU A 124 0.31 -25.52 -2.01
C LEU A 124 0.88 -26.02 -3.34
N ASP A 125 1.05 -27.34 -3.41
CA ASP A 125 1.38 -28.02 -4.65
C ASP A 125 0.38 -27.70 -5.78
N ASN A 126 0.81 -27.91 -7.03
CA ASN A 126 0.04 -27.61 -8.23
C ASN A 126 -0.33 -26.13 -8.37
N ASN A 127 0.59 -25.23 -8.00
CA ASN A 127 0.46 -23.80 -8.19
C ASN A 127 -0.80 -23.21 -7.53
N LYS A 128 -1.08 -23.61 -6.29
CA LYS A 128 -2.29 -23.17 -5.60
C LYS A 128 -1.96 -22.29 -4.40
N PHE A 129 -2.52 -21.09 -4.39
CA PHE A 129 -2.57 -20.23 -3.23
C PHE A 129 -3.90 -20.45 -2.48
N VAL A 130 -3.84 -20.43 -1.15
CA VAL A 130 -5.03 -20.43 -0.29
C VAL A 130 -4.88 -19.37 0.79
N ALA A 131 -5.96 -18.63 1.04
CA ALA A 131 -6.13 -17.84 2.25
C ALA A 131 -7.27 -18.43 3.08
N MET A 132 -7.11 -18.40 4.39
CA MET A 132 -8.02 -18.97 5.37
C MET A 132 -8.38 -17.95 6.43
N ASP A 133 -9.62 -17.96 6.90
CA ASP A 133 -10.00 -17.20 8.09
C ASP A 133 -9.30 -17.75 9.36
N LEU A 134 -9.48 -17.06 10.50
CA LEU A 134 -8.90 -17.49 11.78
C LEU A 134 -9.43 -18.85 12.27
N GLY A 135 -10.53 -19.35 11.71
CA GLY A 135 -11.08 -20.69 11.95
C GLY A 135 -10.50 -21.77 11.04
N ALA A 136 -9.50 -21.45 10.21
CA ALA A 136 -8.92 -22.31 9.19
C ALA A 136 -9.90 -22.74 8.07
N ASN A 137 -10.96 -21.96 7.84
CA ASN A 137 -11.82 -22.17 6.67
C ASN A 137 -11.22 -21.45 5.47
N ASP A 138 -11.14 -22.13 4.32
CA ASP A 138 -10.68 -21.53 3.07
C ASP A 138 -11.65 -20.41 2.66
N VAL A 139 -11.15 -19.17 2.58
CA VAL A 139 -11.93 -17.99 2.14
C VAL A 139 -11.59 -17.55 0.72
N LEU A 140 -10.42 -17.94 0.23
CA LEU A 140 -9.92 -17.59 -1.10
C LEU A 140 -8.99 -18.70 -1.61
N GLN A 141 -9.13 -19.04 -2.89
CA GLN A 141 -8.23 -19.97 -3.56
C GLN A 141 -7.88 -19.44 -4.94
N ALA A 142 -6.60 -19.32 -5.23
CA ALA A 142 -6.12 -18.75 -6.49
C ALA A 142 -5.00 -19.61 -7.08
N THR A 143 -4.75 -19.43 -8.38
CA THR A 143 -3.56 -20.02 -9.01
C THR A 143 -2.36 -19.13 -8.70
N SER A 144 -1.35 -19.66 -8.01
CA SER A 144 -0.07 -18.97 -7.82
C SER A 144 0.79 -19.09 -9.07
N THR A 145 1.68 -18.13 -9.30
CA THR A 145 2.63 -18.16 -10.41
C THR A 145 4.01 -18.51 -9.89
N ARG A 146 4.74 -19.37 -10.62
CA ARG A 146 6.14 -19.66 -10.33
C ARG A 146 7.05 -18.75 -11.15
N ASP A 147 7.85 -17.95 -10.48
CA ASP A 147 8.84 -17.08 -11.11
C ASP A 147 10.14 -17.87 -11.36
N ALA A 148 10.40 -18.18 -12.63
CA ALA A 148 11.59 -18.92 -13.03
C ALA A 148 12.86 -18.06 -12.94
N ASP A 149 12.71 -16.73 -13.06
CA ASP A 149 13.78 -15.78 -13.34
C ASP A 149 14.29 -15.06 -12.08
N ILE A 150 13.57 -15.19 -10.96
CA ILE A 150 14.02 -14.67 -9.67
C ILE A 150 15.37 -15.29 -9.25
N ARG A 151 16.40 -14.43 -9.15
CA ARG A 151 17.77 -14.84 -8.86
C ARG A 151 18.03 -15.14 -7.38
N HIS A 152 17.40 -14.36 -6.49
CA HIS A 152 17.55 -14.48 -5.04
C HIS A 152 16.17 -14.52 -4.38
N PRO A 153 15.46 -15.67 -4.46
CA PRO A 153 14.18 -15.80 -3.78
C PRO A 153 14.37 -15.74 -2.27
N MET A 154 13.75 -14.76 -1.63
CA MET A 154 13.63 -14.73 -0.17
C MET A 154 12.51 -15.69 0.26
N PRO A 155 12.54 -16.25 1.49
CA PRO A 155 11.48 -17.13 1.97
C PRO A 155 10.11 -16.45 1.91
N LEU A 156 10.03 -15.18 2.30
CA LEU A 156 8.88 -14.32 2.06
C LEU A 156 9.33 -12.92 1.71
N GLN A 157 8.67 -12.32 0.72
CA GLN A 157 8.84 -10.91 0.36
C GLN A 157 7.60 -10.40 -0.36
N ILE A 158 7.37 -9.09 -0.27
CA ILE A 158 6.43 -8.39 -1.14
C ILE A 158 7.22 -7.46 -2.04
N VAL A 159 6.91 -7.47 -3.33
CA VAL A 159 7.53 -6.60 -4.34
C VAL A 159 6.44 -5.95 -5.21
N ALA A 160 6.81 -4.95 -6.00
CA ALA A 160 5.91 -4.35 -6.98
C ALA A 160 5.54 -5.38 -8.06
N GLY A 161 4.28 -5.33 -8.50
CA GLY A 161 3.76 -6.09 -9.62
C GLY A 161 4.14 -5.49 -10.98
N ALA A 162 3.42 -5.91 -12.02
CA ALA A 162 3.64 -5.41 -13.37
C ALA A 162 3.14 -3.96 -13.55
N GLU A 163 2.00 -3.62 -12.93
CA GLU A 163 1.40 -2.30 -13.00
C GLU A 163 1.51 -1.55 -11.66
N ALA A 164 1.31 -0.23 -11.71
CA ALA A 164 1.31 0.58 -10.50
C ALA A 164 0.08 0.25 -9.64
N GLY A 165 0.28 -0.06 -8.36
CA GLY A 165 -0.78 -0.49 -7.45
C GLY A 165 -0.94 -2.01 -7.38
N ASP A 166 -0.29 -2.76 -8.27
CA ASP A 166 -0.15 -4.21 -8.15
C ASP A 166 1.08 -4.56 -7.32
N TYR A 167 0.94 -5.64 -6.55
CA TYR A 167 1.97 -6.17 -5.68
C TYR A 167 2.01 -7.69 -5.80
N ARG A 168 3.19 -8.26 -5.59
CA ARG A 168 3.38 -9.70 -5.57
C ARG A 168 3.83 -10.14 -4.19
N LEU A 169 3.02 -10.97 -3.55
CA LEU A 169 3.41 -11.70 -2.35
C LEU A 169 4.10 -12.99 -2.77
N TYR A 170 5.40 -13.08 -2.51
CA TYR A 170 6.23 -14.26 -2.78
C TYR A 170 6.35 -15.14 -1.55
N HIS A 171 6.35 -16.46 -1.79
CA HIS A 171 6.90 -17.48 -0.92
C HIS A 171 7.96 -18.27 -1.70
N GLY A 172 9.24 -17.99 -1.44
CA GLY A 172 10.33 -18.48 -2.27
C GLY A 172 10.20 -17.98 -3.72
N ARG A 173 9.85 -18.89 -4.65
CA ARG A 173 9.71 -18.59 -6.08
C ARG A 173 8.26 -18.50 -6.54
N ASP A 174 7.33 -18.92 -5.70
CA ASP A 174 5.91 -18.90 -6.03
C ASP A 174 5.33 -17.59 -5.51
N TYR A 175 4.48 -16.94 -6.28
CA TYR A 175 3.86 -15.69 -5.90
C TYR A 175 2.38 -15.64 -6.26
N ILE A 176 1.67 -14.76 -5.56
CA ILE A 176 0.34 -14.34 -5.92
C ILE A 176 0.34 -12.82 -6.10
N GLU A 177 -0.36 -12.35 -7.13
CA GLU A 177 -0.53 -10.92 -7.37
C GLU A 177 -1.79 -10.43 -6.65
N PHE A 178 -1.69 -9.24 -6.06
CA PHE A 178 -2.78 -8.56 -5.39
C PHE A 178 -2.70 -7.06 -5.61
N HIS A 179 -3.85 -6.40 -5.59
CA HIS A 179 -3.96 -4.94 -5.52
C HIS A 179 -5.08 -4.54 -4.57
N ARG A 180 -5.11 -3.27 -4.19
CA ARG A 180 -6.23 -2.70 -3.44
C ARG A 180 -7.47 -2.63 -4.33
N GLN A 181 -8.61 -3.07 -3.82
CA GLN A 181 -9.87 -2.94 -4.56
C GLN A 181 -10.23 -1.46 -4.74
N GLY A 182 -10.53 -1.06 -5.98
CA GLY A 182 -10.85 0.32 -6.34
C GLY A 182 -9.64 1.19 -6.72
N HIS A 183 -8.47 0.56 -6.91
CA HIS A 183 -7.35 1.15 -7.62
C HIS A 183 -7.51 0.98 -9.14
#